data_AF-A0A382VW31-F1
#
_entry.id   AF-A0A382VW31-F1
#
_cell.length_a   1.000
_cell.length_b   1.000
_cell.length_c   1.000
_cell.angle_alpha   90.00
_cell.angle_beta   90.00
_cell.angle_gamma   90.00
#
_symmetry.space_group_name_H-M   'P 1'
#
loop_
_entity.id
_entity.type
_entity.pdbx_description
1 polymer ?
#
loop_
_entity_poly.entity_id
_entity_poly.type
_entity_poly.pdbx_seq_one_letter_code
_entity_poly.pdbx_strand_id
1 'polypeptide(L)'
;VTRATYDDGSPAWIEKPFGRGRVVYLGHRAGVTYSGQRISIGGRPVIWGDAGRDTLVRPLKELGVSRELTLSEPTVMASALSAKNGTVVVLYNMRPKPIEPLEITLKEDSAPKLVRIFEGDRLVDLPFDFANGKLTITLPRLNVNEGQMIVLRGNSAPADSRPSVMEARAVKLLASDDPMDLSAGAWFAGFHPEWNLQESILPLVGHSRWEVRRSAVEAVGRLRYGPAAPKLADMVEDDPDDHVRADALHALALIDPAVFVPIAMRCAVDANLIVRLET
;
A
#
# COMPACT_ATOMS: atom_id res chain seq x y z
N VAL A 1 9.62 15.23 -44.72
CA VAL A 1 8.27 15.00 -45.27
C VAL A 1 7.36 14.57 -44.13
N THR A 2 6.27 15.30 -43.90
CA THR A 2 5.23 14.90 -42.95
C THR A 2 4.26 13.98 -43.69
N ARG A 3 4.18 12.72 -43.28
CA ARG A 3 3.27 11.73 -43.90
C ARG A 3 1.97 11.54 -43.12
N ALA A 4 1.96 11.94 -41.85
CA ALA A 4 0.79 11.90 -40.97
C ALA A 4 0.88 13.02 -39.92
N THR A 5 -0.28 13.56 -39.54
CA THR A 5 -0.46 14.58 -38.50
C THR A 5 -1.49 14.10 -37.48
N TYR A 6 -1.40 14.58 -36.24
CA TYR A 6 -2.47 14.44 -35.26
C TYR A 6 -3.63 15.41 -35.55
N ASP A 7 -4.74 15.25 -34.84
CA ASP A 7 -5.95 16.09 -35.03
C ASP A 7 -5.71 17.58 -34.73
N ASP A 8 -4.69 17.90 -33.92
CA ASP A 8 -4.26 19.28 -33.63
C ASP A 8 -3.31 19.85 -34.72
N GLY A 9 -3.07 19.09 -35.79
CA GLY A 9 -2.20 19.47 -36.91
C GLY A 9 -0.71 19.25 -36.66
N SER A 10 -0.31 18.81 -35.46
CA SER A 10 1.10 18.53 -35.17
C SER A 10 1.59 17.26 -35.89
N PRO A 11 2.86 17.18 -36.33
CA PRO A 11 3.34 16.02 -37.10
C PRO A 11 3.46 14.74 -36.24
N ALA A 12 2.69 13.70 -36.59
CA ALA A 12 2.79 12.37 -35.96
C ALA A 12 3.94 11.53 -36.56
N TRP A 13 4.31 11.86 -37.80
CA TRP A 13 5.38 11.20 -38.54
C TRP A 13 6.24 12.25 -39.25
N ILE A 14 7.54 12.25 -38.97
CA ILE A 14 8.51 13.12 -39.64
C ILE A 14 9.62 12.27 -40.26
N GLU A 15 9.81 12.40 -41.57
CA GLU A 15 11.00 11.85 -42.24
C GLU A 15 11.99 12.95 -42.60
N LYS A 16 13.26 12.68 -42.35
CA LYS A 16 14.37 13.49 -42.86
C LYS A 16 15.41 12.60 -43.56
N PRO A 17 15.95 13.01 -44.73
CA PRO A 17 17.09 12.33 -45.34
C PRO A 17 18.30 12.34 -44.40
N PHE A 18 19.06 11.24 -44.36
CA PHE A 18 20.32 11.16 -43.62
C PHE A 18 21.30 10.22 -44.34
N GLY A 19 22.37 10.78 -44.91
CA GLY A 19 23.30 10.04 -45.76
C GLY A 19 22.60 9.45 -46.99
N ARG A 20 22.87 8.16 -47.29
CA ARG A 20 22.17 7.39 -48.34
C ARG A 20 20.81 6.83 -47.90
N GLY A 21 20.35 7.14 -46.68
CA GLY A 21 19.12 6.64 -46.08
C GLY A 21 18.20 7.75 -45.58
N ARG A 22 17.26 7.38 -44.70
CA ARG A 22 16.34 8.32 -44.05
C ARG A 22 16.22 8.01 -42.56
N VAL A 23 16.13 9.06 -41.76
CA VAL A 23 15.72 9.00 -40.35
C VAL A 23 14.21 9.21 -40.31
N VAL A 24 13.52 8.31 -39.63
CA VAL A 24 12.08 8.36 -39.40
C VAL A 24 11.86 8.61 -37.92
N TYR A 25 11.22 9.72 -37.58
CA TYR A 25 10.74 10.01 -36.24
C TYR A 25 9.23 9.75 -36.22
N LEU A 26 8.82 8.78 -35.41
CA LEU A 26 7.42 8.42 -35.20
C LEU A 26 7.03 8.78 -33.77
N GLY A 27 6.09 9.72 -33.62
CA GLY A 27 5.49 10.01 -32.33
C GLY A 27 4.57 8.86 -31.92
N HIS A 28 4.99 8.02 -30.98
CA HIS A 28 4.16 6.96 -30.44
C HIS A 28 4.28 6.94 -28.92
N ARG A 29 3.15 6.99 -28.21
CA ARG A 29 3.08 6.75 -26.76
C ARG A 29 2.97 5.24 -26.51
N ALA A 30 4.05 4.57 -26.16
CA ALA A 30 3.98 3.26 -25.53
C ALA A 30 3.44 3.45 -24.10
N GLY A 31 2.26 2.89 -23.79
CA GLY A 31 1.75 2.83 -22.42
C GLY A 31 0.40 3.51 -22.16
N VAL A 32 -0.21 4.18 -23.15
CA VAL A 32 -1.52 4.86 -22.99
C VAL A 32 -2.64 4.20 -23.80
N THR A 33 -2.46 2.95 -24.21
CA THR A 33 -3.52 2.12 -24.83
C THR A 33 -4.69 1.84 -23.86
N TYR A 34 -4.64 2.35 -22.61
CA TYR A 34 -5.75 2.39 -21.64
C TYR A 34 -6.62 3.64 -21.71
N SER A 35 -6.29 4.66 -22.51
CA SER A 35 -7.18 5.81 -22.72
C SER A 35 -7.12 6.28 -24.17
N GLY A 36 -7.82 5.55 -25.02
CA GLY A 36 -7.94 5.83 -26.45
C GLY A 36 -9.35 6.22 -26.92
N GLN A 37 -10.32 6.44 -26.03
CA GLN A 37 -11.64 6.96 -26.42
C GLN A 37 -12.22 7.82 -25.29
N ARG A 38 -12.85 8.94 -25.70
CA ARG A 38 -13.79 9.82 -24.97
C ARG A 38 -13.83 9.63 -23.45
N ILE A 39 -13.72 10.75 -22.72
CA ILE A 39 -14.39 10.85 -21.41
C ILE A 39 -15.87 10.53 -21.69
N SER A 40 -16.22 9.28 -21.49
CA SER A 40 -17.58 8.80 -21.44
C SER A 40 -18.10 9.40 -20.14
N ILE A 41 -18.89 10.46 -20.26
CA ILE A 41 -19.79 10.90 -19.20
C ILE A 41 -20.77 9.73 -19.03
N GLY A 42 -20.38 8.73 -18.24
CA GLY A 42 -21.01 7.40 -18.24
C GLY A 42 -20.10 6.24 -17.79
N GLY A 43 -18.77 6.42 -17.75
CA GLY A 43 -17.81 5.45 -17.23
C GLY A 43 -17.16 4.54 -18.28
N ARG A 44 -16.26 3.65 -17.83
CA ARG A 44 -15.48 2.74 -18.70
C ARG A 44 -16.42 1.77 -19.43
N PRO A 45 -16.34 1.64 -20.78
CA PRO A 45 -17.08 0.61 -21.50
C PRO A 45 -16.67 -0.78 -21.01
N VAL A 46 -17.56 -1.77 -21.08
CA VAL A 46 -17.22 -3.17 -20.78
C VAL A 46 -16.14 -3.61 -21.75
N ILE A 47 -14.88 -3.64 -21.29
CA ILE A 47 -13.70 -3.87 -22.13
C ILE A 47 -13.70 -5.30 -22.72
N TRP A 48 -14.50 -6.21 -22.14
CA TRP A 48 -14.62 -7.61 -22.56
C TRP A 48 -16.08 -8.07 -22.47
N GLY A 49 -16.82 -7.99 -23.58
CA GLY A 49 -18.17 -8.55 -23.66
C GLY A 49 -18.19 -10.08 -23.56
N ASP A 50 -19.34 -10.66 -23.22
CA ASP A 50 -19.48 -12.10 -22.96
C ASP A 50 -19.09 -12.97 -24.15
N ALA A 51 -19.37 -12.54 -25.38
CA ALA A 51 -19.03 -13.27 -26.60
C ALA A 51 -17.52 -13.54 -26.77
N GLY A 52 -16.67 -12.58 -26.40
CA GLY A 52 -15.21 -12.74 -26.46
C GLY A 52 -14.71 -13.73 -25.40
N ARG A 53 -15.23 -13.61 -24.17
CA ARG A 53 -14.88 -14.51 -23.06
C ARG A 53 -15.31 -15.94 -23.33
N ASP A 54 -16.51 -16.12 -23.89
CA ASP A 54 -17.07 -17.43 -24.18
C ASP A 54 -16.21 -18.24 -25.16
N THR A 55 -15.55 -17.57 -26.10
CA THR A 55 -14.61 -18.21 -27.03
C THR A 55 -13.38 -18.73 -26.29
N LEU A 56 -12.82 -17.98 -25.35
CA LEU A 56 -11.64 -18.36 -24.57
C LEU A 56 -11.89 -19.57 -23.66
N VAL A 57 -13.12 -19.71 -23.14
CA VAL A 57 -13.49 -20.81 -22.23
C VAL A 57 -14.28 -21.92 -22.91
N ARG A 58 -14.51 -21.84 -24.23
CA ARG A 58 -15.31 -22.82 -24.98
C ARG A 58 -14.82 -24.26 -24.81
N PRO A 59 -13.52 -24.58 -24.92
CA PRO A 59 -13.03 -25.94 -24.70
C PRO A 59 -13.37 -26.46 -23.30
N LEU A 60 -13.30 -25.61 -22.27
CA LEU A 60 -13.66 -25.99 -20.89
C LEU A 60 -15.15 -26.32 -20.79
N LYS A 61 -16.01 -25.53 -21.44
CA LYS A 61 -17.46 -25.78 -21.49
C LYS A 61 -17.78 -27.10 -22.21
N GLU A 62 -17.17 -27.33 -23.37
CA GLU A 62 -17.35 -28.55 -24.17
C GLU A 62 -16.88 -29.81 -23.42
N LEU A 63 -15.84 -29.68 -22.60
CA LEU A 63 -15.35 -30.75 -21.72
C LEU A 63 -16.12 -30.88 -20.40
N GLY A 64 -17.16 -30.06 -20.17
CA GLY A 64 -17.93 -30.09 -18.92
C GLY A 64 -17.12 -29.67 -17.69
N VAL A 65 -16.01 -28.96 -17.86
CA VAL A 65 -15.18 -28.47 -16.76
C VAL A 65 -15.94 -27.38 -16.04
N SER A 66 -16.41 -27.69 -14.84
CA SER A 66 -17.11 -26.73 -14.00
C SER A 66 -16.12 -25.69 -13.43
N ARG A 67 -16.50 -24.42 -13.47
CA ARG A 67 -15.69 -23.31 -12.96
C ARG A 67 -15.42 -23.46 -11.47
N GLU A 68 -14.19 -23.20 -11.06
CA GLU A 68 -13.78 -23.20 -9.65
C GLU A 68 -14.39 -22.02 -8.89
N LEU A 69 -14.29 -20.82 -9.47
CA LEU A 69 -14.78 -19.56 -8.93
C LEU A 69 -15.76 -18.92 -9.92
N THR A 70 -16.91 -18.46 -9.42
CA THR A 70 -17.91 -17.72 -10.18
C THR A 70 -18.40 -16.51 -9.40
N LEU A 71 -18.69 -15.41 -10.11
CA LEU A 71 -19.19 -14.17 -9.54
C LEU A 71 -20.48 -13.76 -10.26
N SER A 72 -21.39 -13.07 -9.57
CA SER A 72 -22.57 -12.46 -10.22
C SER A 72 -22.20 -11.36 -11.21
N GLU A 73 -21.03 -10.74 -11.06
CA GLU A 73 -20.53 -9.65 -11.90
C GLU A 73 -19.29 -10.07 -12.70
N PRO A 74 -19.40 -10.31 -14.02
CA PRO A 74 -18.32 -10.88 -14.82
C PRO A 74 -17.17 -9.91 -15.12
N THR A 75 -17.28 -8.65 -14.69
CA THR A 75 -16.25 -7.59 -14.88
C THR A 75 -15.39 -7.36 -13.64
N VAL A 76 -15.63 -8.09 -12.55
CA VAL A 76 -14.74 -8.14 -11.41
C VAL A 76 -13.58 -9.08 -11.73
N MET A 77 -12.35 -8.60 -11.57
CA MET A 77 -11.19 -9.48 -11.60
C MET A 77 -11.18 -10.28 -10.30
N ALA A 78 -11.07 -11.60 -10.41
CA ALA A 78 -11.06 -12.48 -9.26
C ALA A 78 -10.03 -13.60 -9.44
N SER A 79 -9.30 -13.93 -8.38
CA SER A 79 -8.34 -15.04 -8.38
C SER A 79 -8.38 -15.75 -7.04
N ALA A 80 -8.64 -17.05 -7.08
CA ALA A 80 -8.53 -17.93 -5.93
C ALA A 80 -7.10 -18.49 -5.85
N LEU A 81 -6.49 -18.40 -4.67
CA LEU A 81 -5.17 -18.90 -4.36
C LEU A 81 -5.33 -19.90 -3.21
N SER A 82 -5.47 -21.17 -3.57
CA SER A 82 -5.80 -22.25 -2.64
C SER A 82 -4.55 -22.93 -2.10
N ALA A 83 -4.56 -23.22 -0.80
CA ALA A 83 -3.52 -23.98 -0.09
C ALA A 83 -4.18 -24.99 0.86
N LYS A 84 -3.39 -25.93 1.41
CA LYS A 84 -3.91 -27.01 2.27
C LYS A 84 -4.72 -26.52 3.47
N ASN A 85 -4.45 -25.32 3.97
CA ASN A 85 -5.06 -24.76 5.19
C ASN A 85 -6.12 -23.70 4.92
N GLY A 86 -6.39 -23.35 3.67
CA GLY A 86 -7.36 -22.33 3.30
C GLY A 86 -7.10 -21.74 1.92
N THR A 87 -7.98 -20.82 1.54
CA THR A 87 -7.99 -20.18 0.23
C THR A 87 -8.03 -18.67 0.42
N VAL A 88 -7.29 -17.93 -0.41
CA VAL A 88 -7.42 -16.48 -0.50
C VAL A 88 -8.04 -16.13 -1.84
N VAL A 89 -9.12 -15.35 -1.84
CA VAL A 89 -9.72 -14.81 -3.05
C VAL A 89 -9.42 -13.33 -3.12
N VAL A 90 -8.65 -12.91 -4.13
CA VAL A 90 -8.38 -11.50 -4.39
C VAL A 90 -9.36 -11.00 -5.44
N LEU A 91 -10.01 -9.87 -5.14
CA LEU A 91 -11.00 -9.22 -5.98
C LEU A 91 -10.53 -7.81 -6.37
N TYR A 92 -10.86 -7.39 -7.58
CA TYR A 92 -10.69 -5.99 -7.99
C TYR A 92 -11.83 -5.54 -8.89
N ASN A 93 -12.48 -4.44 -8.52
CA ASN A 93 -13.57 -3.88 -9.29
C ASN A 93 -13.06 -2.99 -10.42
N MET A 94 -13.17 -3.48 -11.66
CA MET A 94 -12.82 -2.70 -12.85
C MET A 94 -13.93 -1.76 -13.33
N ARG A 95 -15.11 -1.78 -12.69
CA ARG A 95 -16.26 -0.95 -13.07
C ARG A 95 -16.10 0.48 -12.57
N PRO A 96 -16.70 1.46 -13.27
CA PRO A 96 -16.75 2.85 -12.82
C PRO A 96 -17.78 3.09 -11.69
N LYS A 97 -18.41 2.03 -11.15
CA LYS A 97 -19.43 2.11 -10.08
C LYS A 97 -19.22 0.99 -9.05
N PRO A 98 -19.57 1.21 -7.77
CA PRO A 98 -19.58 0.14 -6.77
C PRO A 98 -20.52 -1.00 -7.17
N ILE A 99 -20.26 -2.18 -6.62
CA ILE A 99 -21.10 -3.37 -6.76
C ILE A 99 -21.67 -3.71 -5.39
N GLU A 100 -23.00 -3.77 -5.29
CA GLU A 100 -23.76 -3.91 -4.04
C GLU A 100 -25.06 -4.69 -4.30
N PRO A 101 -25.15 -5.99 -3.95
CA PRO A 101 -24.09 -6.89 -3.48
C PRO A 101 -23.34 -7.59 -4.62
N LEU A 102 -22.21 -8.23 -4.29
CA LEU A 102 -21.49 -9.15 -5.17
C LEU A 102 -21.62 -10.58 -4.64
N GLU A 103 -22.26 -11.46 -5.42
CA GLU A 103 -22.36 -12.88 -5.09
C GLU A 103 -21.12 -13.60 -5.63
N ILE A 104 -20.57 -14.47 -4.80
CA ILE A 104 -19.36 -15.23 -5.08
C ILE A 104 -19.63 -16.68 -4.74
N THR A 105 -19.31 -17.58 -5.66
CA THR A 105 -19.32 -19.02 -5.42
C THR A 105 -17.96 -19.60 -5.71
N LEU A 106 -17.45 -20.39 -4.76
CA LEU A 106 -16.16 -21.06 -4.85
C LEU A 106 -16.34 -22.54 -4.56
N LYS A 107 -15.72 -23.40 -5.36
CA LYS A 107 -15.60 -24.82 -5.02
C LYS A 107 -14.58 -25.01 -3.92
N GLU A 108 -14.97 -25.75 -2.89
CA GLU A 108 -14.10 -26.09 -1.77
C GLU A 108 -14.31 -27.56 -1.41
N ASP A 109 -13.22 -28.25 -1.08
CA ASP A 109 -13.25 -29.69 -0.74
C ASP A 109 -14.02 -29.95 0.57
N SER A 110 -14.09 -28.96 1.46
CA SER A 110 -14.77 -29.04 2.74
C SER A 110 -15.28 -27.67 3.16
N ALA A 111 -16.29 -27.64 4.03
CA ALA A 111 -16.82 -26.38 4.56
C ALA A 111 -15.70 -25.62 5.31
N PRO A 112 -15.44 -24.34 4.97
CA PRO A 112 -14.51 -23.54 5.75
C PRO A 112 -15.08 -23.37 7.17
N LYS A 113 -14.20 -23.27 8.16
CA LYS A 113 -14.59 -22.89 9.53
C LYS A 113 -14.73 -21.38 9.67
N LEU A 114 -14.12 -20.63 8.75
CA LEU A 114 -14.01 -19.18 8.83
C LEU A 114 -13.90 -18.59 7.41
N VAL A 115 -14.64 -17.51 7.18
CA VAL A 115 -14.51 -16.64 6.01
C VAL A 115 -14.42 -15.21 6.54
N ARG A 116 -13.41 -14.46 6.12
CA ARG A 116 -13.19 -13.07 6.54
C ARG A 116 -12.84 -12.15 5.39
N ILE A 117 -13.10 -10.86 5.57
CA ILE A 117 -12.67 -9.78 4.68
C ILE A 117 -11.94 -8.70 5.45
N PHE A 118 -11.21 -7.84 4.75
CA PHE A 118 -10.61 -6.65 5.36
C PHE A 118 -11.61 -5.49 5.41
N GLU A 119 -11.78 -4.93 6.60
CA GLU A 119 -12.37 -3.62 6.86
C GLU A 119 -11.29 -2.72 7.48
N GLY A 120 -10.75 -1.80 6.68
CA GLY A 120 -9.56 -1.05 7.04
C GLY A 120 -8.37 -1.99 7.23
N ASP A 121 -7.82 -2.02 8.44
CA ASP A 121 -6.70 -2.87 8.85
C ASP A 121 -7.13 -4.17 9.56
N ARG A 122 -8.44 -4.42 9.71
CA ARG A 122 -8.97 -5.54 10.49
C ARG A 122 -9.65 -6.58 9.61
N LEU A 123 -9.44 -7.85 9.97
CA LEU A 123 -10.20 -8.96 9.42
C LEU A 123 -11.51 -9.13 10.19
N VAL A 124 -12.63 -9.03 9.49
CA VAL A 124 -13.97 -9.23 10.05
C VAL A 124 -14.62 -10.48 9.47
N ASP A 125 -15.45 -11.15 10.28
CA ASP A 125 -16.18 -12.34 9.86
C ASP A 125 -17.22 -11.98 8.79
N LEU A 126 -17.26 -12.78 7.72
CA LEU A 126 -18.24 -12.65 6.65
C LEU A 126 -19.12 -13.91 6.62
N PRO A 127 -20.45 -13.77 6.71
CA PRO A 127 -21.36 -14.90 6.59
C PRO A 127 -21.21 -15.65 5.27
N PHE A 128 -21.41 -16.96 5.30
CA PHE A 128 -21.33 -17.83 4.14
C PHE A 128 -22.24 -19.04 4.28
N ASP A 129 -22.61 -19.62 3.14
CA ASP A 129 -23.28 -20.91 3.06
C ASP A 129 -22.36 -21.93 2.39
N PHE A 130 -22.40 -23.18 2.85
CA PHE A 130 -21.69 -24.27 2.19
C PHE A 130 -22.61 -25.46 1.94
N ALA A 131 -22.77 -25.83 0.67
CA ALA A 131 -23.57 -26.97 0.26
C ALA A 131 -22.99 -27.61 -1.00
N ASN A 132 -23.02 -28.95 -1.07
CA ASN A 132 -22.63 -29.71 -2.27
C ASN A 132 -21.23 -29.36 -2.81
N GLY A 133 -20.24 -29.17 -1.93
CA GLY A 133 -18.86 -28.82 -2.32
C GLY A 133 -18.69 -27.39 -2.82
N LYS A 134 -19.66 -26.51 -2.56
CA LYS A 134 -19.63 -25.11 -2.96
C LYS A 134 -19.88 -24.20 -1.77
N LEU A 135 -19.00 -23.23 -1.63
CA LEU A 135 -19.14 -22.08 -0.76
C LEU A 135 -19.84 -20.95 -1.52
N THR A 136 -20.84 -20.32 -0.90
CA THR A 136 -21.50 -19.12 -1.38
C THR A 136 -21.30 -17.99 -0.39
N ILE A 137 -20.87 -16.83 -0.88
CA ILE A 137 -20.60 -15.63 -0.10
C ILE A 137 -21.28 -14.44 -0.78
N THR A 138 -21.97 -13.63 0.00
CA THR A 138 -22.49 -12.33 -0.42
C THR A 138 -21.57 -11.24 0.13
N LEU A 139 -20.75 -10.64 -0.73
CA LEU A 139 -19.97 -9.46 -0.35
C LEU A 139 -20.89 -8.23 -0.38
N PRO A 140 -21.08 -7.50 0.74
CA PRO A 140 -22.05 -6.41 0.80
C PRO A 140 -21.77 -5.30 -0.20
N ARG A 141 -20.48 -4.99 -0.40
CA ARG A 141 -20.03 -3.89 -1.25
C ARG A 141 -18.60 -4.11 -1.73
N LEU A 142 -18.35 -3.74 -2.99
CA LEU A 142 -17.00 -3.62 -3.56
C LEU A 142 -16.88 -2.27 -4.28
N ASN A 143 -16.07 -1.34 -3.75
CA ASN A 143 -15.99 0.02 -4.30
C ASN A 143 -15.23 0.08 -5.63
N VAL A 144 -15.31 1.25 -6.28
CA VAL A 144 -14.61 1.54 -7.54
C VAL A 144 -13.10 1.60 -7.33
N ASN A 145 -12.33 0.89 -8.16
CA ASN A 145 -10.88 0.81 -8.07
C ASN A 145 -10.34 0.35 -6.71
N GLU A 146 -11.15 -0.37 -5.94
CA GLU A 146 -10.73 -0.96 -4.68
C GLU A 146 -10.47 -2.45 -4.87
N GLY A 147 -9.38 -2.92 -4.26
CA GLY A 147 -9.11 -4.34 -4.09
C GLY A 147 -9.74 -4.84 -2.80
N GLN A 148 -10.29 -6.05 -2.82
CA GLN A 148 -10.75 -6.73 -1.61
C GLN A 148 -10.13 -8.12 -1.55
N MET A 149 -9.92 -8.62 -0.34
CA MET A 149 -9.38 -9.95 -0.11
C MET A 149 -10.34 -10.71 0.80
N ILE A 150 -10.79 -11.87 0.32
CA ILE A 150 -11.53 -12.82 1.13
C ILE A 150 -10.56 -13.91 1.58
N VAL A 151 -10.49 -14.11 2.90
CA VAL A 151 -9.64 -15.12 3.53
C VAL A 151 -10.51 -16.24 4.05
N LEU A 152 -10.33 -17.44 3.50
CA LEU A 152 -11.05 -18.65 3.87
C LEU A 152 -10.11 -19.57 4.63
N ARG A 153 -10.58 -20.20 5.71
CA ARG A 153 -9.79 -21.18 6.45
C ARG A 153 -10.60 -22.41 6.83
N GLY A 154 -10.04 -23.59 6.55
CA GLY A 154 -10.57 -24.88 7.03
C GLY A 154 -10.22 -25.18 8.49
N ASN A 155 -9.23 -24.48 9.05
CA ASN A 155 -8.78 -24.63 10.44
C ASN A 155 -8.51 -23.28 11.08
N SER A 156 -8.65 -23.18 12.41
CA SER A 156 -8.27 -21.98 13.17
C SER A 156 -6.87 -21.51 12.80
N ALA A 157 -6.65 -20.19 12.84
CA ALA A 157 -5.31 -19.64 12.68
C ALA A 157 -4.38 -20.25 13.74
N PRO A 158 -3.20 -20.79 13.37
CA PRO A 158 -2.22 -21.14 14.38
C PRO A 158 -1.80 -19.87 15.12
N ALA A 159 -1.29 -20.03 16.34
CA ALA A 159 -0.69 -18.92 17.06
C ALA A 159 0.42 -18.28 16.21
N ASP A 160 0.37 -16.96 16.07
CA ASP A 160 1.37 -16.21 15.32
C ASP A 160 2.42 -15.67 16.28
N SER A 161 3.60 -16.29 16.30
CA SER A 161 4.73 -15.84 17.12
C SER A 161 5.56 -14.76 16.44
N ARG A 162 5.28 -14.39 15.18
CA ARG A 162 6.08 -13.40 14.46
C ARG A 162 6.09 -12.04 15.16
N PRO A 163 4.97 -11.49 15.67
CA PRO A 163 4.98 -10.22 16.39
C PRO A 163 5.89 -10.22 17.63
N SER A 164 5.80 -11.26 18.47
CA SER A 164 6.65 -11.36 19.67
C SER A 164 8.12 -11.60 19.34
N VAL A 165 8.41 -12.34 18.26
CA VAL A 165 9.78 -12.48 17.75
C VAL A 165 10.32 -11.15 17.20
N MET A 166 9.48 -10.34 16.54
CA MET A 166 9.84 -9.01 16.06
C MET A 166 10.15 -8.06 17.22
N GLU A 167 9.30 -8.05 18.25
CA GLU A 167 9.52 -7.27 19.47
C GLU A 167 10.84 -7.66 20.16
N ALA A 168 11.05 -8.96 20.40
CA ALA A 168 12.28 -9.44 21.04
C ALA A 168 13.55 -9.07 20.24
N ARG A 169 13.45 -9.02 18.90
CA ARG A 169 14.55 -8.54 18.05
C ARG A 169 14.77 -7.04 18.21
N ALA A 170 13.71 -6.23 18.22
CA ALA A 170 13.83 -4.78 18.45
C ALA A 170 14.48 -4.48 19.80
N VAL A 171 14.07 -5.19 20.86
CA VAL A 171 14.69 -5.10 22.19
C VAL A 171 16.18 -5.43 22.15
N LYS A 172 16.56 -6.51 21.45
CA LYS A 172 17.96 -6.90 21.30
C LYS A 172 18.77 -5.82 20.55
N LEU A 173 18.22 -5.25 19.48
CA LEU A 173 18.87 -4.21 18.69
C LEU A 173 19.09 -2.93 19.50
N LEU A 174 18.09 -2.52 20.30
CA LEU A 174 18.19 -1.36 21.20
C LEU A 174 19.20 -1.54 22.33
N ALA A 175 19.62 -2.77 22.62
CA ALA A 175 20.65 -3.10 23.60
C ALA A 175 22.03 -3.37 22.97
N SER A 176 22.19 -3.19 21.66
CA SER A 176 23.45 -3.40 20.94
C SER A 176 24.41 -2.23 21.13
N ASP A 177 25.72 -2.51 21.07
CA ASP A 177 26.75 -1.47 21.01
C ASP A 177 27.01 -0.99 19.56
N ASP A 178 26.44 -1.69 18.56
CA ASP A 178 26.57 -1.32 17.15
C ASP A 178 25.59 -0.17 16.78
N PRO A 179 26.06 0.97 16.26
CA PRO A 179 25.19 2.09 15.91
C PRO A 179 24.13 1.77 14.85
N MET A 180 24.40 0.85 13.91
CA MET A 180 23.42 0.47 12.89
C MET A 180 22.32 -0.39 13.50
N ASP A 181 22.66 -1.28 14.44
CA ASP A 181 21.67 -2.02 15.22
C ASP A 181 20.78 -1.06 16.03
N LEU A 182 21.37 -0.10 16.74
CA LEU A 182 20.62 0.90 17.52
C LEU A 182 19.68 1.73 16.64
N SER A 183 20.17 2.22 15.49
CA SER A 183 19.38 2.97 14.52
C SER A 183 18.21 2.13 13.98
N ALA A 184 18.47 0.90 13.54
CA ALA A 184 17.44 0.00 13.03
C ALA A 184 16.41 -0.37 14.11
N GLY A 185 16.87 -0.67 15.33
CA GLY A 185 16.02 -0.99 16.47
C GLY A 185 15.09 0.16 16.83
N ALA A 186 15.62 1.39 16.92
CA ALA A 186 14.84 2.59 17.21
C ALA A 186 13.80 2.89 16.13
N TRP A 187 14.23 2.94 14.85
CA TRP A 187 13.33 3.22 13.73
C TRP A 187 12.19 2.21 13.65
N PHE A 188 12.51 0.92 13.81
CA PHE A 188 11.54 -0.16 13.74
C PHE A 188 10.56 -0.13 14.91
N ALA A 189 11.04 0.05 16.14
CA ALA A 189 10.19 0.17 17.33
C ALA A 189 9.22 1.36 17.24
N GLY A 190 9.57 2.42 16.50
CA GLY A 190 8.71 3.57 16.24
C GLY A 190 7.38 3.27 15.54
N PHE A 191 7.25 2.10 14.88
CA PHE A 191 6.00 1.67 14.24
C PHE A 191 5.11 0.81 15.16
N HIS A 192 5.57 0.50 16.36
CA HIS A 192 4.97 -0.49 17.25
C HIS A 192 4.69 0.13 18.64
N PRO A 193 3.67 0.99 18.77
CA PRO A 193 3.31 1.59 20.06
C PRO A 193 2.96 0.56 21.14
N GLU A 194 2.49 -0.62 20.75
CA GLU A 194 2.15 -1.71 21.64
C GLU A 194 3.35 -2.34 22.39
N TRP A 195 4.58 -2.14 21.92
CA TRP A 195 5.79 -2.68 22.56
C TRP A 195 6.29 -1.83 23.74
N ASN A 196 5.78 -0.60 23.90
CA ASN A 196 6.13 0.31 25.00
C ASN A 196 7.65 0.54 25.17
N LEU A 197 8.39 0.68 24.06
CA LEU A 197 9.86 0.83 24.05
C LEU A 197 10.35 2.29 24.09
N GLN A 198 9.47 3.27 24.30
CA GLN A 198 9.80 4.70 24.25
C GLN A 198 10.93 5.08 25.22
N GLU A 199 10.91 4.51 26.44
CA GLU A 199 11.94 4.74 27.46
C GLU A 199 13.31 4.19 27.04
N SER A 200 13.34 3.07 26.32
CA SER A 200 14.57 2.49 25.76
C SER A 200 15.11 3.31 24.59
N ILE A 201 14.24 4.02 23.86
CA ILE A 201 14.63 4.84 22.70
C ILE A 201 15.11 6.23 23.13
N LEU A 202 14.55 6.83 24.18
CA LEU A 202 14.84 8.20 24.61
C LEU A 202 16.36 8.51 24.81
N PRO A 203 17.18 7.60 25.37
CA PRO A 203 18.63 7.83 25.48
C PRO A 203 19.28 8.06 24.10
N LEU A 204 18.84 7.33 23.08
CA LEU A 204 19.42 7.33 21.72
C LEU A 204 19.22 8.65 20.97
N VAL A 205 18.24 9.46 21.38
CA VAL A 205 18.03 10.83 20.88
C VAL A 205 19.29 11.70 21.05
N GLY A 206 20.15 11.40 22.04
CA GLY A 206 21.41 12.13 22.29
C GLY A 206 22.66 11.38 21.86
N HIS A 207 22.53 10.38 20.99
CA HIS A 207 23.65 9.53 20.60
C HIS A 207 24.72 10.28 19.78
N SER A 208 25.98 9.86 19.86
CA SER A 208 27.10 10.52 19.15
C SER A 208 26.95 10.47 17.62
N ARG A 209 26.34 9.41 17.12
CA ARG A 209 26.08 9.16 15.70
C ARG A 209 24.73 9.75 15.27
N TRP A 210 24.75 10.56 14.20
CA TRP A 210 23.55 11.24 13.71
C TRP A 210 22.47 10.27 13.23
N GLU A 211 22.83 9.13 12.64
CA GLU A 211 21.85 8.14 12.14
C GLU A 211 20.99 7.57 13.27
N VAL A 212 21.62 7.33 14.43
CA VAL A 212 20.96 6.84 15.63
C VAL A 212 20.04 7.91 16.21
N ARG A 213 20.52 9.16 16.32
CA ARG A 213 19.70 10.28 16.79
C ARG A 213 18.46 10.45 15.93
N ARG A 214 18.65 10.53 14.62
CA ARG A 214 17.57 10.68 13.63
C ARG A 214 16.51 9.59 13.78
N SER A 215 16.95 8.33 13.83
CA SER A 215 16.05 7.18 13.99
C SER A 215 15.26 7.24 15.30
N ALA A 216 15.93 7.63 16.40
CA ALA A 216 15.30 7.75 17.70
C ALA A 216 14.31 8.93 17.75
N VAL A 217 14.65 10.08 17.16
CA VAL A 217 13.79 11.26 17.03
C VAL A 217 12.52 10.94 16.25
N GLU A 218 12.65 10.33 15.07
CA GLU A 218 11.50 9.91 14.27
C GLU A 218 10.60 8.95 15.07
N ALA A 219 11.21 7.98 15.78
CA ALA A 219 10.49 7.00 16.55
C ALA A 219 9.71 7.62 17.72
N VAL A 220 10.33 8.48 18.54
CA VAL A 220 9.62 9.14 19.65
C VAL A 220 8.51 10.07 19.15
N GLY A 221 8.70 10.70 17.98
CA GLY A 221 7.67 11.50 17.30
C GLY A 221 6.46 10.67 16.88
N ARG A 222 6.67 9.56 16.14
CA ARG A 222 5.60 8.61 15.74
C ARG A 222 4.85 8.05 16.94
N LEU A 223 5.59 7.71 17.99
CA LEU A 223 5.06 7.18 19.25
C LEU A 223 4.42 8.25 20.14
N ARG A 224 4.49 9.53 19.75
CA ARG A 224 3.96 10.70 20.48
C ARG A 224 4.45 10.73 21.93
N TYR A 225 5.72 10.43 22.15
CA TYR A 225 6.28 10.31 23.49
C TYR A 225 6.59 11.69 24.11
N GLY A 226 5.59 12.23 24.80
CA GLY A 226 5.64 13.51 25.56
C GLY A 226 6.97 13.82 26.25
N PRO A 227 7.53 12.91 27.05
CA PRO A 227 8.78 13.16 27.77
C PRO A 227 10.00 13.48 26.90
N ALA A 228 9.97 13.21 25.60
CA ALA A 228 11.04 13.58 24.67
C ALA A 228 11.04 15.09 24.33
N ALA A 229 9.94 15.82 24.53
CA ALA A 229 9.78 17.19 24.05
C ALA A 229 10.92 18.16 24.48
N PRO A 230 11.39 18.19 25.74
CA PRO A 230 12.49 19.09 26.11
C PRO A 230 13.77 18.82 25.31
N LYS A 231 14.15 17.54 25.17
CA LYS A 231 15.37 17.14 24.45
C LYS A 231 15.26 17.40 22.95
N LEU A 232 14.07 17.23 22.38
CA LEU A 232 13.82 17.56 20.97
C LEU A 232 13.91 19.07 20.73
N ALA A 233 13.41 19.90 21.65
CA ALA A 233 13.53 21.35 21.56
C ALA A 233 14.99 21.80 21.54
N ASP A 234 15.82 21.25 22.43
CA ASP A 234 17.28 21.51 22.45
C ASP A 234 17.93 21.09 21.12
N MET A 235 17.54 19.94 20.56
CA MET A 235 18.10 19.44 19.30
C MET A 235 17.78 20.29 18.08
N VAL A 236 16.61 20.93 18.02
CA VAL A 236 16.29 21.83 16.91
C VAL A 236 17.27 23.00 16.86
N GLU A 237 17.77 23.44 18.02
CA GLU A 237 18.71 24.55 18.13
C GLU A 237 20.17 24.11 18.00
N ASP A 238 20.56 23.00 18.64
CA ASP A 238 21.97 22.67 18.88
C ASP A 238 22.52 21.47 18.09
N ASP A 239 21.68 20.68 17.40
CA ASP A 239 22.19 19.49 16.70
C ASP A 239 23.05 19.88 15.48
N PRO A 240 24.25 19.28 15.29
CA PRO A 240 25.11 19.63 14.16
C PRO A 240 24.58 19.15 12.80
N ASP A 241 23.60 18.23 12.78
CA ASP A 241 23.03 17.68 11.55
C ASP A 241 21.65 18.28 11.25
N ASP A 242 21.52 19.03 10.16
CA ASP A 242 20.29 19.72 9.79
C ASP A 242 19.11 18.78 9.49
N HIS A 243 19.35 17.52 9.10
CA HIS A 243 18.26 16.55 8.97
C HIS A 243 17.73 16.15 10.34
N VAL A 244 18.62 15.96 11.32
CA VAL A 244 18.23 15.66 12.70
C VAL A 244 17.46 16.83 13.31
N ARG A 245 17.89 18.07 13.06
CA ARG A 245 17.17 19.28 13.49
C ARG A 245 15.75 19.34 12.91
N ALA A 246 15.61 19.08 11.61
CA ALA A 246 14.31 19.08 10.94
C ALA A 246 13.39 17.97 11.47
N ASP A 247 13.91 16.74 11.62
CA ASP A 247 13.12 15.63 12.18
C ASP A 247 12.74 15.88 13.66
N ALA A 248 13.58 16.59 14.43
CA ALA A 248 13.27 16.98 15.80
C ALA A 248 12.13 18.00 15.84
N LEU A 249 12.13 18.96 14.92
CA LEU A 249 11.05 19.94 14.75
C LEU A 249 9.74 19.26 14.35
N HIS A 250 9.80 18.31 13.41
CA HIS A 250 8.65 17.49 13.03
C HIS A 250 8.11 16.65 14.20
N ALA A 251 9.00 15.98 14.94
CA ALA A 251 8.61 15.18 16.10
C ALA A 251 7.96 16.04 17.20
N LEU A 252 8.44 17.27 17.42
CA LEU A 252 7.80 18.22 18.34
C LEU A 252 6.38 18.57 17.91
N ALA A 253 6.12 18.77 16.62
CA ALA A 253 4.77 19.04 16.12
C ALA A 253 3.78 17.90 16.45
N LEU A 254 4.27 16.66 16.47
CA LEU A 254 3.47 15.47 16.80
C LEU A 254 3.26 15.29 18.32
N ILE A 255 4.24 15.72 19.13
CA ILE A 255 4.29 15.48 20.58
C ILE A 255 3.66 16.63 21.37
N ASP A 256 4.10 17.86 21.12
CA ASP A 256 3.70 19.05 21.86
C ASP A 256 3.60 20.27 20.93
N PRO A 257 2.42 20.48 20.32
CA PRO A 257 2.17 21.64 19.47
C PRO A 257 2.41 22.98 20.16
N ALA A 258 2.27 23.07 21.49
CA ALA A 258 2.45 24.32 22.22
C ALA A 258 3.94 24.72 22.29
N VAL A 259 4.84 23.73 22.40
CA VAL A 259 6.30 23.94 22.32
C VAL A 259 6.76 24.12 20.87
N PHE A 260 6.17 23.37 19.94
CA PHE A 260 6.48 23.45 18.51
C PHE A 260 6.31 24.86 17.93
N VAL A 261 5.13 25.49 18.12
CA VAL A 261 4.79 26.77 17.47
C VAL A 261 5.84 27.87 17.67
N PRO A 262 6.30 28.20 18.89
CA PRO A 262 7.33 29.22 19.06
C PRO A 262 8.69 28.85 18.46
N ILE A 263 9.05 27.57 18.40
CA ILE A 263 10.29 27.09 17.78
C ILE A 263 10.18 27.19 16.25
N ALA A 264 9.08 26.71 15.67
CA ALA A 264 8.81 26.78 14.24
C ALA A 264 8.87 28.22 13.71
N MET A 265 8.32 29.20 14.44
CA MET A 265 8.41 30.62 14.07
C MET A 265 9.86 31.13 14.00
N ARG A 266 10.77 30.64 14.86
CA ARG A 266 12.20 30.97 14.78
C ARG A 266 12.86 30.26 13.60
N CYS A 267 12.53 28.99 13.40
CA CYS A 267 13.06 28.16 12.32
C CYS A 267 12.57 28.59 10.93
N ALA A 268 11.49 29.38 10.81
CA ALA A 268 10.96 29.82 9.51
C ALA A 268 11.96 30.65 8.70
N VAL A 269 12.96 31.24 9.37
CA VAL A 269 14.06 31.99 8.76
C VAL A 269 15.42 31.30 8.91
N ASP A 270 15.43 30.00 9.26
CA ASP A 270 16.66 29.21 9.41
C ASP A 270 17.50 29.26 8.13
N ALA A 271 18.84 29.16 8.23
CA ALA A 271 19.70 29.17 7.05
C ALA A 271 19.50 27.90 6.19
N ASN A 272 19.23 26.75 6.82
CA ASN A 272 19.03 25.49 6.12
C ASN A 272 17.59 25.34 5.61
N LEU A 273 17.43 24.96 4.34
CA LEU A 273 16.12 24.78 3.71
C LEU A 273 15.31 23.66 4.34
N ILE A 274 15.93 22.57 4.76
CA ILE A 274 15.25 21.38 5.28
C ILE A 274 14.55 21.72 6.59
N VAL A 275 15.23 22.47 7.47
CA VAL A 275 14.64 22.94 8.74
C VAL A 275 13.45 23.89 8.49
N ARG A 276 13.55 24.79 7.50
CA ARG A 276 12.44 25.69 7.12
C ARG A 276 11.22 24.95 6.53
N LEU A 277 11.39 23.77 5.95
CA LEU A 277 10.27 23.03 5.35
C LEU A 277 9.36 22.39 6.40
N GLU A 278 9.82 22.26 7.64
CA GLU A 278 9.09 21.68 8.76
C GLU A 278 8.39 22.73 9.66
N THR A 279 8.33 24.00 9.24
CA THR A 279 7.73 25.12 10.00
C THR A 279 6.34 25.51 9.53
#